data_AF-A0A527ZYB5-F1
#
_entry.id   AF-A0A527ZYB5-F1
#
_cell.length_a   1.000
_cell.length_b   1.000
_cell.length_c   1.000
_cell.angle_alpha   90.00
_cell.angle_beta   90.00
_cell.angle_gamma   90.00
#
_symmetry.space_group_name_H-M   'P 1'
#
loop_
_entity.id
_entity.type
_entity.pdbx_description
1 polymer ?
#
loop_
_entity_poly.entity_id
_entity_poly.type
_entity_poly.pdbx_seq_one_letter_code
_entity_poly.pdbx_strand_id
1 'polypeptide(L)'
;MLSVGTLVLAWELYARISRISPTTLPAPSRVLAQAIQQRQALFDNTVPTISATLAGFACSLAVAFILSVLIDFFKPLRRALFPVFIISQTLPLVAIA
;
A
#
# COMPACT_ATOMS: atom_id res chain seq x y z
N MET A 1 -15.84 11.06 -15.58
CA MET A 1 -15.50 9.82 -16.33
C MET A 1 -14.82 10.10 -17.66
N LEU A 2 -15.32 11.01 -18.50
CA LEU A 2 -14.68 11.39 -19.78
C LEU A 2 -13.20 11.78 -19.64
N SER A 3 -12.85 12.63 -18.67
CA SER A 3 -11.49 13.13 -18.44
C SER A 3 -10.43 12.06 -18.20
N VAL A 4 -10.77 11.00 -17.47
CA VAL A 4 -9.82 9.89 -17.19
C VAL A 4 -9.60 9.05 -18.44
N GLY A 5 -10.66 8.77 -19.20
CA GLY A 5 -10.55 8.03 -20.47
C GLY A 5 -9.67 8.76 -21.48
N THR A 6 -9.83 10.07 -21.63
CA THR A 6 -9.00 10.87 -22.55
C THR A 6 -7.53 10.86 -22.13
N LEU A 7 -7.25 10.91 -20.82
CA LEU A 7 -5.89 10.86 -20.30
C LEU A 7 -5.20 9.52 -20.60
N VAL A 8 -5.90 8.41 -20.40
CA VAL A 8 -5.39 7.06 -20.69
C VAL A 8 -5.16 6.87 -22.20
N LEU A 9 -6.06 7.39 -23.05
CA LEU A 9 -5.88 7.35 -24.50
C LEU A 9 -4.71 8.21 -24.98
N ALA A 10 -4.55 9.41 -24.41
CA ALA A 10 -3.41 10.27 -24.70
C ALA A 10 -2.09 9.61 -24.27
N TRP A 11 -2.07 8.94 -23.12
CA TRP A 11 -0.92 8.14 -22.66
C TRP A 11 -0.63 6.99 -23.62
N GLU A 12 -1.63 6.19 -23.98
CA GLU A 12 -1.47 5.05 -24.90
C GLU A 12 -0.90 5.51 -26.24
N LEU A 13 -1.41 6.62 -26.78
CA LEU A 13 -0.93 7.19 -28.03
C LEU A 13 0.51 7.72 -27.88
N TYR A 14 0.81 8.41 -26.79
CA TYR A 14 2.16 8.90 -26.49
C TYR A 14 3.17 7.75 -26.34
N ALA A 15 2.83 6.70 -25.59
CA ALA A 15 3.69 5.54 -25.39
C ALA A 15 3.92 4.71 -26.68
N ARG A 16 2.99 4.76 -27.64
CA ARG A 16 3.13 4.09 -28.94
C ARG A 16 3.96 4.91 -29.95
N ILE A 17 3.79 6.22 -29.96
CA ILE A 17 4.46 7.12 -30.92
C ILE A 17 5.88 7.46 -30.45
N SER A 18 6.03 7.70 -29.15
CA SER A 18 7.33 7.95 -28.54
C SER A 18 8.08 6.62 -28.55
N ARG A 19 9.12 6.49 -29.37
CA ARG A 19 10.00 5.29 -29.51
C ARG A 19 10.79 4.95 -28.23
N ILE A 20 10.25 5.31 -27.07
CA ILE A 20 10.78 5.03 -25.74
C ILE A 20 10.73 3.52 -25.53
N SER A 21 11.79 2.97 -24.94
CA SER A 21 11.84 1.55 -24.65
C SER A 21 10.62 1.13 -23.81
N PRO A 22 9.95 0.01 -24.13
CA PRO A 22 8.77 -0.44 -23.39
C PRO A 22 9.01 -0.75 -21.91
N THR A 23 10.28 -0.85 -21.51
CA THR A 23 10.71 -0.98 -20.11
C THR A 23 10.64 0.34 -19.33
N THR A 24 10.67 1.50 -20.00
CA THR A 24 10.63 2.81 -19.35
C THR A 24 9.21 3.40 -19.34
N LEU A 25 8.45 3.20 -20.42
CA LEU A 25 7.06 3.64 -20.49
C LEU A 25 6.19 2.63 -21.24
N PRO A 26 5.71 1.57 -20.57
CA PRO A 26 4.81 0.61 -21.19
C PRO A 26 3.46 1.26 -21.49
N ALA A 27 2.93 0.98 -22.68
CA ALA A 27 1.57 1.34 -23.03
C ALA A 27 0.58 0.63 -22.07
N PRO A 28 -0.48 1.28 -21.57
CA PRO A 28 -1.44 0.67 -20.66
C PRO A 28 -2.03 -0.64 -21.20
N SER A 29 -2.26 -0.75 -22.51
CA SER A 29 -2.67 -2.03 -23.14
C SER A 29 -1.68 -3.17 -22.91
N ARG A 30 -0.38 -2.89 -22.96
CA ARG A 30 0.70 -3.86 -22.71
C ARG A 30 0.75 -4.26 -21.24
N VAL A 31 0.55 -3.31 -20.33
CA VAL A 31 0.45 -3.59 -18.88
C VAL A 31 -0.70 -4.55 -18.61
N LEU A 32 -1.89 -4.30 -19.18
CA LEU A 32 -3.02 -5.22 -19.05
C LEU A 32 -2.72 -6.60 -19.65
N ALA A 33 -2.13 -6.66 -20.85
CA ALA A 33 -1.79 -7.92 -21.49
C ALA A 33 -0.81 -8.74 -20.64
N GLN A 34 0.23 -8.11 -20.09
CA GLN A 34 1.20 -8.77 -19.22
C GLN A 34 0.58 -9.16 -17.87
N ALA A 35 -0.30 -8.34 -17.30
CA ALA A 35 -1.00 -8.67 -16.07
C ALA A 35 -1.88 -9.94 -16.23
N ILE A 36 -2.52 -10.12 -17.40
CA ILE A 36 -3.32 -11.32 -17.69
C ILE A 36 -2.43 -12.54 -17.91
N GLN A 37 -1.32 -12.39 -18.65
CA GLN A 37 -0.37 -13.47 -18.92
C GLN A 37 0.33 -13.94 -17.65
N GLN A 38 0.76 -13.00 -16.80
CA GLN A 38 1.44 -13.28 -15.53
C GLN A 38 0.50 -13.28 -14.33
N ARG A 39 -0.81 -13.43 -14.54
CA ARG A 39 -1.81 -13.39 -13.46
C ARG A 39 -1.46 -14.32 -12.31
N GLN A 40 -0.96 -15.52 -12.61
CA GLN A 40 -0.63 -16.52 -11.60
C GLN A 40 0.55 -16.06 -10.74
N ALA A 41 1.63 -15.59 -11.35
CA ALA A 41 2.74 -14.98 -10.62
C ALA A 41 2.31 -13.74 -9.83
N LEU A 42 1.38 -12.94 -10.36
CA LEU A 42 0.79 -11.81 -9.66
C LEU A 42 0.02 -12.27 -8.41
N PHE A 43 -0.81 -13.30 -8.53
CA PHE A 43 -1.54 -13.90 -7.41
C PHE A 43 -0.60 -14.51 -6.38
N ASP A 44 0.41 -15.25 -6.81
CA ASP A 44 1.39 -15.91 -5.95
C ASP A 44 2.18 -14.90 -5.09
N ASN A 45 2.36 -13.67 -5.55
CA ASN A 45 2.99 -12.59 -4.77
C ASN A 45 1.98 -11.70 -4.02
N THR A 46 0.79 -11.49 -4.59
CA THR A 46 -0.23 -10.61 -4.00
C THR A 46 -0.90 -11.27 -2.80
N VAL A 47 -1.22 -12.57 -2.88
CA VAL A 47 -1.93 -13.29 -1.82
C VAL A 47 -1.13 -13.32 -0.51
N PRO A 48 0.17 -13.65 -0.49
CA PRO A 48 0.98 -13.60 0.72
C PRO A 48 1.11 -12.18 1.29
N THR A 49 1.23 -11.18 0.42
CA THR A 49 1.33 -9.77 0.84
C THR A 49 0.03 -9.31 1.52
N ILE A 50 -1.11 -9.63 0.93
CA ILE A 50 -2.42 -9.32 1.51
C ILE A 50 -2.62 -10.08 2.83
N SER A 51 -2.31 -11.37 2.87
CA SER A 51 -2.49 -12.16 4.09
C SER A 51 -1.60 -11.67 5.23
N ALA A 52 -0.33 -11.38 4.96
CA ALA A 52 0.58 -10.80 5.95
C ALA A 52 0.10 -9.42 6.43
N THR A 53 -0.38 -8.58 5.51
CA THR A 53 -0.92 -7.25 5.84
C THR A 53 -2.17 -7.35 6.71
N LEU A 54 -3.10 -8.24 6.36
CA LEU A 54 -4.34 -8.46 7.12
C LEU A 54 -4.06 -9.06 8.50
N ALA A 55 -3.14 -10.01 8.60
CA ALA A 55 -2.72 -10.59 9.88
C ALA A 55 -2.07 -9.53 10.78
N GLY A 56 -1.14 -8.73 10.24
CA GLY A 56 -0.49 -7.63 10.95
C GLY A 56 -1.49 -6.56 11.39
N PHE A 57 -2.43 -6.20 10.52
CA PHE A 57 -3.51 -5.24 10.82
C PHE A 57 -4.45 -5.76 11.91
N ALA A 58 -4.89 -7.02 11.83
CA ALA A 58 -5.75 -7.62 12.85
C ALA A 58 -5.06 -7.66 14.22
N CYS A 59 -3.77 -7.99 14.25
CA CYS A 59 -2.96 -7.96 15.47
C CYS A 59 -2.86 -6.54 16.04
N SER A 60 -2.54 -5.54 15.20
CA SER A 60 -2.45 -4.15 15.66
C SER A 60 -3.78 -3.62 16.17
N LEU A 61 -4.89 -3.99 15.53
CA LEU A 61 -6.24 -3.62 15.96
C LEU A 61 -6.58 -4.19 17.34
N ALA A 62 -6.27 -5.47 17.57
CA ALA A 62 -6.49 -6.11 18.86
C ALA A 62 -5.67 -5.43 19.98
N VAL A 63 -4.38 -5.16 19.72
CA VAL A 63 -3.51 -4.47 20.67
C VAL A 63 -3.99 -3.04 20.93
N ALA A 64 -4.33 -2.29 19.88
CA ALA A 64 -4.84 -0.92 19.99
C ALA A 64 -6.14 -0.88 20.80
N PHE A 65 -7.05 -1.83 20.58
CA PHE A 65 -8.29 -1.94 21.34
C PHE A 65 -8.03 -2.17 22.83
N ILE A 66 -7.17 -3.15 23.17
CA ILE A 66 -6.81 -3.44 24.57
C ILE A 66 -6.16 -2.21 25.24
N LEU A 67 -5.23 -1.56 24.55
CA LEU A 67 -4.57 -0.36 25.06
C LEU A 67 -5.56 0.80 25.25
N SER A 68 -6.50 1.00 24.32
CA SER A 68 -7.51 2.05 24.42
C SER A 68 -8.38 1.85 25.67
N VAL A 69 -8.86 0.62 25.89
CA VAL A 69 -9.62 0.27 27.09
C VAL A 69 -8.80 0.54 28.35
N LEU A 70 -7.54 0.07 28.41
CA LEU A 70 -6.70 0.23 29.59
C LEU A 70 -6.38 1.71 29.89
N ILE A 71 -6.16 2.52 28.87
CA ILE A 71 -5.90 3.96 28.99
C ILE A 71 -7.13 4.71 29.53
N ASP A 72 -8.35 4.29 29.15
CA ASP A 72 -9.59 4.89 29.65
C ASP A 72 -9.79 4.64 31.14
N PHE A 73 -9.45 3.45 31.64
CA PHE A 73 -9.51 3.13 33.07
C PHE A 73 -8.38 3.75 33.89
N PHE A 74 -7.18 3.92 33.32
CA PHE A 74 -5.99 4.38 34.05
C PHE A 74 -5.41 5.69 33.50
N LYS A 75 -5.83 6.83 34.07
CA LYS A 75 -5.33 8.18 33.72
C LYS A 75 -3.80 8.34 33.72
N PRO A 76 -3.02 7.73 34.64
CA PRO A 76 -1.55 7.82 34.60
C PRO A 76 -0.94 7.14 33.36
N LEU A 77 -1.53 6.01 32.94
CA LEU A 77 -1.07 5.25 31.78
C LEU A 77 -1.22 6.05 30.49
N ARG A 78 -2.32 6.81 30.37
CA ARG A 78 -2.51 7.77 29.27
C ARG A 78 -1.32 8.71 29.12
N ARG A 79 -0.87 9.29 30.23
CA ARG A 79 0.20 10.31 30.23
C ARG A 79 1.57 9.71 29.86
N ALA A 80 1.80 8.44 30.18
CA ALA A 80 3.03 7.73 29.87
C ALA A 80 3.09 7.19 28.42
N LEU A 81 1.96 6.73 27.87
CA LEU A 81 1.92 6.10 26.53
C LEU A 81 1.78 7.11 25.38
N PHE A 82 1.11 8.25 25.59
CA PHE A 82 0.95 9.28 24.57
C PHE A 82 2.27 9.73 23.90
N PRO A 83 3.35 10.03 24.65
CA PRO A 83 4.65 10.39 24.07
C PRO A 83 5.22 9.29 23.17
N VAL A 84 5.11 8.02 23.60
CA VAL A 84 5.64 6.86 22.87
C VAL A 84 4.90 6.67 21.54
N PHE A 85 3.57 6.85 21.54
CA PHE A 85 2.75 6.76 20.33
C PHE A 85 3.11 7.85 19.31
N ILE A 86 3.35 9.08 19.77
CA ILE A 86 3.75 10.19 18.89
C ILE A 86 5.11 9.90 18.24
N ILE A 87 6.10 9.46 19.02
CA ILE A 87 7.44 9.17 18.50
C ILE A 87 7.40 8.01 17.48
N SER A 88 6.61 6.96 17.76
CA SER A 88 6.50 5.80 16.87
C SER A 88 5.98 6.16 15.48
N GLN A 89 5.11 7.17 15.36
CA GLN A 89 4.57 7.62 14.07
C GLN A 89 5.59 8.40 13.22
N THR A 90 6.68 8.87 13.82
CA THR A 90 7.72 9.64 13.14
C THR A 90 8.94 8.81 12.73
N LEU A 91 9.01 7.54 13.14
CA LEU A 91 10.14 6.69 12.80
C LEU A 91 10.10 6.28 11.32
N PRO A 92 11.18 6.52 10.56
CA PRO A 92 11.23 6.11 9.16
C PRO A 92 11.31 4.57 9.06
N LEU A 93 10.54 3.97 8.14
CA LEU A 93 10.51 2.52 7.95
C LEU A 93 11.90 1.92 7.69
N VAL A 94 12.78 2.67 7.01
CA VAL A 94 14.16 2.28 6.67
C VAL A 94 15.04 2.06 7.92
N ALA A 95 14.67 2.62 9.07
CA ALA A 95 15.42 2.43 10.31
C ALA A 95 15.03 1.16 11.08
N ILE A 96 13.90 0.54 10.73
CA ILE A 96 13.31 -0.60 11.46
C ILE A 96 13.31 -1.88 10.60
N ALA A 97 13.35 -1.74 9.26
CA ALA A 97 13.35 -2.81 8.27
C ALA A 97 14.77 -3.22 7.82
#